data_AF-A0A2B7Z321-F1
#
_entry.id   AF-A0A2B7Z321-F1
#
_cell.length_a   1.000
_cell.length_b   1.000
_cell.length_c   1.000
_cell.angle_alpha   90.00
_cell.angle_beta   90.00
_cell.angle_gamma   90.00
#
_symmetry.space_group_name_H-M   'P 1'
#
loop_
_entity.id
_entity.type
_entity.pdbx_description
1 polymer ?
#
loop_
_entity_poly.entity_id
_entity_poly.type
_entity_poly.pdbx_seq_one_letter_code
_entity_poly.pdbx_strand_id
1 'polypeptide(L)'
;MSPFKKASAALLVLALGIPNALAGFADDCESFSLQGRNLWLVAECLDGAGGIVKSTAFLGNWITNNNGELEWKEDGAFQNSCQECSISGTQYTCTCATIRETKSTTIDLNEHFVNKNGVLQSNLSGEPQDPGRSDMSVPESFEYAFSVMGGNDGCDGAPFTLDELLMPLAYSFTTSTAARFELNPGWELTAYSERGCSGDILGVIGPADGNNCLAFSALARSVCAEPLWTSI
;
A
#
# COMPACT_ATOMS: atom_id res chain seq x y z
N MET A 1 65.07 26.59 41.52
CA MET A 1 63.94 27.05 40.67
C MET A 1 63.92 26.19 39.42
N SER A 2 62.93 25.31 39.29
CA SER A 2 62.62 24.54 38.07
C SER A 2 61.16 24.09 38.17
N PRO A 3 60.28 24.40 37.20
CA PRO A 3 58.91 23.92 37.21
C PRO A 3 58.77 22.67 36.32
N PHE A 4 58.26 21.58 36.91
CA PHE A 4 57.78 20.42 36.16
C PHE A 4 56.46 20.77 35.45
N LYS A 5 56.46 20.75 34.11
CA LYS A 5 55.26 20.85 33.29
C LYS A 5 54.52 19.50 33.31
N LYS A 6 53.29 19.49 33.83
CA LYS A 6 52.35 18.37 33.68
C LYS A 6 51.72 18.45 32.28
N ALA A 7 51.95 17.43 31.45
CA ALA A 7 51.22 17.25 30.20
C ALA A 7 49.93 16.48 30.48
N SER A 8 48.78 17.14 30.29
CA SER A 8 47.48 16.48 30.24
C SER A 8 47.28 15.89 28.85
N ALA A 9 47.13 14.57 28.77
CA ALA A 9 46.67 13.89 27.57
C ALA A 9 45.13 14.04 27.49
N ALA A 10 44.65 14.72 26.46
CA ALA A 10 43.23 14.77 26.14
C ALA A 10 42.83 13.46 25.42
N LEU A 11 41.92 12.70 26.01
CA LEU A 11 41.35 11.50 25.43
C LEU A 11 40.23 11.90 24.46
N LEU A 12 40.48 11.76 23.16
CA LEU A 12 39.50 12.03 22.10
C LEU A 12 38.62 10.79 21.92
N VAL A 13 37.39 10.82 22.43
CA VAL A 13 36.40 9.76 22.18
C VAL A 13 35.75 10.05 20.81
N LEU A 14 36.13 9.28 19.79
CA LEU A 14 35.42 9.22 18.53
C LEU A 14 34.11 8.45 18.75
N ALA A 15 33.00 9.18 18.87
CA ALA A 15 31.67 8.60 18.79
C ALA A 15 31.45 8.11 17.35
N LEU A 16 31.70 6.83 17.12
CA LEU A 16 31.20 6.14 15.94
C LEU A 16 29.67 6.14 16.07
N GLY A 17 28.99 6.94 15.24
CA GLY A 17 27.55 6.91 15.15
C GLY A 17 27.12 5.51 14.77
N ILE A 18 26.61 4.76 15.76
CA ILE A 18 25.88 3.53 15.49
C ILE A 18 24.65 3.99 14.73
N PRO A 19 24.40 3.52 13.49
CA PRO A 19 23.12 3.78 12.85
C PRO A 19 22.08 3.20 13.81
N ASN A 20 21.24 4.07 14.40
CA ASN A 20 20.05 3.62 15.07
C ASN A 20 19.29 2.84 13.99
N ALA A 21 19.25 1.51 14.11
CA ALA A 21 18.30 0.73 13.34
C ALA A 21 16.95 1.42 13.58
N LEU A 22 16.31 1.88 12.51
CA LEU A 22 14.96 2.42 12.64
C LEU A 22 14.13 1.33 13.30
N ALA A 23 13.47 1.69 14.40
CA ALA A 23 12.52 0.82 15.08
C ALA A 23 11.49 0.33 14.07
N GLY A 24 11.23 -0.98 14.06
CA GLY A 24 10.22 -1.55 13.19
C GLY A 24 8.83 -1.12 13.65
N PHE A 25 7.83 -1.18 12.77
CA PHE A 25 6.46 -0.73 13.09
C PHE A 25 5.89 -1.39 14.36
N ALA A 26 6.26 -2.64 14.66
CA ALA A 26 5.72 -3.36 15.81
C ALA A 26 6.17 -2.80 17.18
N ASP A 27 7.12 -1.87 17.22
CA ASP A 27 7.51 -1.19 18.45
C ASP A 27 6.44 -0.19 18.92
N ASP A 28 5.73 0.43 17.96
CA ASP A 28 4.76 1.52 18.21
C ASP A 28 3.37 1.25 17.62
N CYS A 29 3.12 0.03 17.16
CA CYS A 29 1.83 -0.41 16.66
C CYS A 29 1.36 -1.69 17.37
N GLU A 30 0.05 -1.86 17.47
CA GLU A 30 -0.63 -3.03 18.01
C GLU A 30 -1.68 -3.57 17.01
N SER A 31 -2.30 -4.71 17.33
CA SER A 31 -3.42 -5.29 16.57
C SER A 31 -3.15 -5.48 15.07
N PHE A 32 -2.11 -6.23 14.71
CA PHE A 32 -1.78 -6.52 13.30
C PHE A 32 -2.75 -7.53 12.69
N SER A 33 -3.27 -7.22 11.52
CA SER A 33 -4.08 -8.13 10.73
C SER A 33 -3.82 -7.94 9.25
N LEU A 34 -4.26 -8.93 8.47
CA LEU A 34 -4.21 -8.86 7.03
C LEU A 34 -5.63 -8.70 6.48
N GLN A 35 -5.79 -7.81 5.51
CA GLN A 35 -7.04 -7.60 4.78
C GLN A 35 -6.80 -7.63 3.27
N GLY A 36 -7.89 -7.65 2.50
CA GLY A 36 -7.86 -7.63 1.04
C GLY A 36 -7.05 -8.77 0.44
N ARG A 37 -7.55 -10.01 0.57
CA ARG A 37 -6.85 -11.27 0.22
C ARG A 37 -5.44 -11.37 0.79
N ASN A 38 -5.27 -10.82 1.98
CA ASN A 38 -4.04 -10.80 2.75
C ASN A 38 -2.92 -9.91 2.16
N LEU A 39 -3.26 -8.93 1.32
CA LEU A 39 -2.31 -8.03 0.67
C LEU A 39 -2.09 -6.71 1.40
N TRP A 40 -2.99 -6.38 2.32
CA TRP A 40 -2.93 -5.17 3.11
C TRP A 40 -2.56 -5.50 4.55
N LEU A 41 -1.45 -4.95 5.02
CA LEU A 41 -1.15 -4.91 6.45
C LEU A 41 -2.00 -3.82 7.08
N VAL A 42 -2.80 -4.17 8.07
CA VAL A 42 -3.62 -3.26 8.87
C VAL A 42 -3.12 -3.31 10.30
N ALA A 43 -2.84 -2.14 10.88
CA ALA A 43 -2.32 -2.02 12.24
C ALA A 43 -2.91 -0.79 12.94
N GLU A 44 -2.93 -0.82 14.27
CA GLU A 44 -3.30 0.32 15.12
C GLU A 44 -2.01 0.93 15.68
N CYS A 45 -1.67 2.14 15.27
CA CYS A 45 -0.36 2.74 15.49
C CYS A 45 -0.45 4.01 16.34
N LEU A 46 0.56 4.22 17.20
CA LEU A 46 0.68 5.44 17.99
C LEU A 46 0.94 6.67 17.10
N ASP A 47 0.18 7.75 17.32
CA ASP A 47 0.24 8.97 16.50
C ASP A 47 1.31 10.00 16.93
N GLY A 48 2.18 9.64 17.88
CA GLY A 48 3.17 10.56 18.46
C GLY A 48 2.60 11.58 19.46
N ALA A 49 1.29 11.83 19.44
CA ALA A 49 0.57 12.59 20.47
C ALA A 49 0.02 11.69 21.59
N GLY A 50 0.19 10.37 21.46
CA GLY A 50 -0.28 9.34 22.40
C GLY A 50 -1.67 8.80 22.07
N GLY A 51 -2.25 9.20 20.93
CA GLY A 51 -3.43 8.57 20.36
C GLY A 51 -3.08 7.31 19.57
N ILE A 52 -4.09 6.46 19.35
CA ILE A 52 -3.99 5.27 18.51
C ILE A 52 -4.81 5.50 17.24
N VAL A 53 -4.22 5.20 16.10
CA VAL A 53 -4.81 5.40 14.77
C VAL A 53 -4.67 4.14 13.95
N LYS A 54 -5.78 3.71 13.32
CA LYS A 54 -5.75 2.60 12.37
C LYS A 54 -5.09 3.05 11.07
N SER A 55 -4.07 2.33 10.64
CA SER A 55 -3.30 2.59 9.42
C SER A 55 -3.16 1.32 8.57
N THR A 56 -2.85 1.51 7.29
CA THR A 56 -2.71 0.43 6.32
C THR A 56 -1.49 0.61 5.44
N ALA A 57 -0.88 -0.50 5.01
CA ALA A 57 0.09 -0.49 3.94
C ALA A 57 -0.17 -1.64 2.97
N PHE A 58 -0.08 -1.35 1.68
CA PHE A 58 -0.18 -2.36 0.65
C PHE A 58 1.17 -3.07 0.45
N LEU A 59 1.20 -4.37 0.74
CA LEU A 59 2.44 -5.15 0.72
C LEU A 59 2.97 -5.37 -0.71
N GLY A 60 2.09 -5.39 -1.71
CA GLY A 60 2.47 -5.65 -3.10
C GLY A 60 3.36 -4.58 -3.73
N ASN A 61 3.41 -3.37 -3.16
CA ASN A 61 4.32 -2.32 -3.62
C ASN A 61 5.77 -2.54 -3.15
N TRP A 62 5.99 -3.40 -2.16
CA TRP A 62 7.27 -3.47 -1.46
C TRP A 62 7.88 -4.87 -1.41
N ILE A 63 7.11 -5.90 -1.80
CA ILE A 63 7.53 -7.29 -1.75
C ILE A 63 7.40 -7.90 -3.14
N THR A 64 8.45 -8.61 -3.58
CA THR A 64 8.48 -9.42 -4.80
C THR A 64 8.61 -10.89 -4.46
N ASN A 65 8.25 -11.75 -5.41
CA ASN A 65 8.63 -13.16 -5.41
C ASN A 65 9.85 -13.36 -6.32
N ASN A 66 10.98 -13.79 -5.76
CA ASN A 66 12.16 -14.19 -6.50
C ASN A 66 12.33 -15.72 -6.44
N ASN A 67 11.80 -16.42 -7.46
CA ASN A 67 11.88 -17.89 -7.57
C ASN A 67 11.44 -18.64 -6.29
N GLY A 68 10.30 -18.24 -5.75
CA GLY A 68 9.65 -18.80 -4.56
C GLY A 68 10.12 -18.18 -3.23
N GLU A 69 10.95 -17.15 -3.24
CA GLU A 69 11.42 -16.44 -2.05
C GLU A 69 10.84 -15.02 -2.02
N LEU A 70 10.28 -14.61 -0.88
CA LEU A 70 9.85 -13.22 -0.69
C LEU A 70 11.09 -12.35 -0.48
N GLU A 71 11.17 -11.27 -1.24
CA GLU A 71 12.26 -10.28 -1.14
C GLU A 71 11.70 -8.86 -1.18
N TRP A 72 12.40 -7.92 -0.55
CA TRP A 72 12.07 -6.51 -0.59
C TRP A 72 12.41 -5.91 -1.95
N LYS A 73 11.41 -5.31 -2.60
CA LYS A 73 11.56 -4.65 -3.90
C LYS A 73 10.40 -3.68 -4.15
N GLU A 74 10.73 -2.45 -4.55
CA GLU A 74 9.76 -1.49 -5.07
C GLU A 74 9.01 -2.08 -6.28
N ASP A 75 7.71 -1.83 -6.35
CA ASP A 75 6.80 -2.39 -7.35
C ASP A 75 6.91 -3.93 -7.44
N GLY A 76 7.15 -4.58 -6.30
CA GLY A 76 7.53 -6.00 -6.27
C GLY A 76 6.44 -6.96 -6.76
N ALA A 77 5.17 -6.61 -6.55
CA ALA A 77 4.00 -7.33 -7.04
C ALA A 77 4.01 -8.85 -6.76
N PHE A 78 4.49 -9.28 -5.59
CA PHE A 78 4.59 -10.70 -5.21
C PHE A 78 3.28 -11.48 -5.37
N GLN A 79 2.14 -10.82 -5.15
CA GLN A 79 0.80 -11.40 -5.24
C GLN A 79 0.46 -12.02 -6.60
N ASN A 80 1.19 -11.64 -7.66
CA ASN A 80 1.03 -12.23 -8.99
C ASN A 80 1.47 -13.70 -9.06
N SER A 81 2.21 -14.17 -8.06
CA SER A 81 2.79 -15.52 -8.03
C SER A 81 2.85 -16.14 -6.63
N CYS A 82 2.24 -15.51 -5.63
CA CYS A 82 2.13 -16.01 -4.27
C CYS A 82 0.67 -16.04 -3.81
N GLN A 83 0.35 -16.99 -2.96
CA GLN A 83 -0.98 -17.20 -2.40
C GLN A 83 -0.89 -17.69 -0.94
N GLU A 84 -2.04 -17.85 -0.30
CA GLU A 84 -2.14 -18.43 1.05
C GLU A 84 -1.28 -17.70 2.08
N CYS A 85 -1.25 -16.37 1.98
CA CYS A 85 -0.45 -15.55 2.88
C CYS A 85 -1.08 -15.45 4.27
N SER A 86 -0.24 -15.35 5.30
CA SER A 86 -0.63 -15.19 6.70
C SER A 86 0.41 -14.38 7.46
N ILE A 87 0.03 -13.81 8.59
CA ILE A 87 0.94 -13.08 9.49
C ILE A 87 0.93 -13.70 10.88
N SER A 88 2.11 -13.77 11.48
CA SER A 88 2.30 -14.15 12.90
C SER A 88 3.35 -13.24 13.53
N GLY A 89 2.90 -12.34 14.40
CA GLY A 89 3.75 -11.22 14.86
C GLY A 89 4.09 -10.31 13.69
N THR A 90 5.37 -10.18 13.36
CA THR A 90 5.87 -9.42 12.20
C THR A 90 6.22 -10.30 11.01
N GLN A 91 6.16 -11.63 11.18
CA GLN A 91 6.53 -12.59 10.15
C GLN A 91 5.37 -12.78 9.18
N TYR A 92 5.59 -12.41 7.92
CA TYR A 92 4.65 -12.55 6.82
C TYR A 92 5.03 -13.76 5.97
N THR A 93 4.19 -14.78 5.99
CA THR A 93 4.43 -16.07 5.35
C THR A 93 3.49 -16.27 4.19
N CYS A 94 4.00 -16.64 3.02
CA CYS A 94 3.21 -16.97 1.83
C CYS A 94 3.68 -18.27 1.19
N THR A 95 2.82 -18.86 0.36
CA THR A 95 3.19 -19.92 -0.58
C THR A 95 3.44 -19.30 -1.95
N CYS A 96 4.69 -19.33 -2.43
CA CYS A 96 5.12 -18.66 -3.65
C CYS A 96 5.56 -19.64 -4.73
N ALA A 97 5.22 -19.34 -5.98
CA ALA A 97 5.59 -20.14 -7.13
C ALA A 97 7.07 -19.96 -7.50
N THR A 98 7.70 -21.07 -7.84
CA THR A 98 8.97 -21.15 -8.55
C THR A 98 8.70 -21.46 -10.03
N ILE A 99 9.74 -21.74 -10.82
CA ILE A 99 9.59 -22.23 -12.20
C ILE A 99 8.93 -23.64 -12.25
N ARG A 100 9.00 -24.44 -11.17
CA ARG A 100 8.60 -25.87 -11.20
C ARG A 100 7.54 -26.27 -10.19
N GLU A 101 7.53 -25.63 -9.04
CA GLU A 101 6.71 -25.97 -7.87
C GLU A 101 6.37 -24.72 -7.07
N THR A 102 5.59 -24.86 -6.00
CA THR A 102 5.38 -23.81 -5.00
C THR A 102 6.14 -24.14 -3.72
N LYS A 103 6.60 -23.12 -3.00
CA LYS A 103 7.23 -23.29 -1.68
C LYS A 103 6.74 -22.23 -0.71
N SER A 104 6.72 -22.58 0.58
CA SER A 104 6.45 -21.62 1.65
C SER A 104 7.71 -20.79 1.92
N THR A 105 7.55 -19.50 2.08
CA THR A 105 8.61 -18.52 2.34
C THR A 105 8.07 -17.44 3.29
N THR A 106 8.96 -16.81 4.05
CA THR A 106 8.61 -15.85 5.10
C THR A 106 9.56 -14.66 5.02
N ILE A 107 9.01 -13.47 5.27
CA ILE A 107 9.74 -12.21 5.36
C ILE A 107 9.30 -11.47 6.62
N ASP A 108 10.22 -10.78 7.29
CA ASP A 108 9.92 -10.02 8.50
C ASP A 108 9.55 -8.58 8.13
N LEU A 109 8.27 -8.23 8.25
CA LEU A 109 7.77 -6.90 7.88
C LEU A 109 8.42 -5.77 8.68
N ASN A 110 8.93 -6.05 9.88
CA ASN A 110 9.62 -5.05 10.72
C ASN A 110 10.95 -4.57 10.11
N GLU A 111 11.50 -5.29 9.12
CA GLU A 111 12.73 -4.87 8.42
C GLU A 111 12.54 -3.55 7.68
N HIS A 112 11.37 -3.35 7.07
CA HIS A 112 11.11 -2.20 6.21
C HIS A 112 9.83 -1.43 6.48
N PHE A 113 8.89 -1.94 7.28
CA PHE A 113 7.75 -1.15 7.73
C PHE A 113 8.03 -0.47 9.06
N VAL A 114 7.71 0.81 9.13
CA VAL A 114 7.86 1.66 10.31
C VAL A 114 6.55 2.40 10.61
N ASN A 115 6.38 2.83 11.85
CA ASN A 115 5.33 3.78 12.24
C ASN A 115 5.88 5.22 12.18
N LYS A 116 5.24 6.09 11.41
CA LYS A 116 5.52 7.53 11.39
C LYS A 116 4.26 8.28 11.80
N ASN A 117 4.19 8.72 13.06
CA ASN A 117 3.06 9.51 13.59
C ASN A 117 1.68 8.86 13.33
N GLY A 118 1.58 7.55 13.50
CA GLY A 118 0.34 6.79 13.34
C GLY A 118 0.12 6.29 11.92
N VAL A 119 1.08 6.52 11.02
CA VAL A 119 1.05 6.05 9.64
C VAL A 119 2.07 4.95 9.42
N LEU A 120 1.59 3.82 8.95
CA LEU A 120 2.41 2.67 8.55
C LEU A 120 3.04 2.95 7.17
N GLN A 121 4.37 3.02 7.09
CA GLN A 121 5.09 3.32 5.85
C GLN A 121 6.28 2.39 5.65
N SER A 122 6.63 2.16 4.37
CA SER A 122 7.87 1.47 4.01
C SER A 122 9.04 2.44 4.01
N ASN A 123 10.17 2.07 4.62
CA ASN A 123 11.43 2.79 4.59
C ASN A 123 12.40 2.27 3.51
N LEU A 124 11.94 1.36 2.62
CA LEU A 124 12.78 0.70 1.63
C LEU A 124 13.48 1.71 0.69
N SER A 125 12.79 2.80 0.35
CA SER A 125 13.28 3.87 -0.53
C SER A 125 14.03 4.99 0.22
N GLY A 126 14.22 4.86 1.54
CA GLY A 126 14.78 5.89 2.42
C GLY A 126 13.84 6.28 3.56
N GLU A 127 14.18 7.33 4.31
CA GLU A 127 13.36 7.75 5.45
C GLU A 127 11.99 8.26 4.97
N PRO A 128 10.88 7.66 5.44
CA PRO A 128 9.55 8.09 5.07
C PRO A 128 9.31 9.55 5.48
N GLN A 129 8.80 10.34 4.54
CA GLN A 129 8.32 11.70 4.84
C GLN A 129 6.96 11.60 5.52
N ASP A 130 6.64 12.57 6.38
CA ASP A 130 5.30 12.69 6.97
C ASP A 130 4.31 12.99 5.84
N PRO A 131 3.43 12.03 5.49
CA PRO A 131 2.52 12.15 4.34
C PRO A 131 1.31 13.04 4.64
N GLY A 132 1.15 13.49 5.90
CA GLY A 132 -0.12 13.99 6.38
C GLY A 132 -1.13 12.86 6.56
N ARG A 133 -2.19 13.13 7.33
CA ARG A 133 -3.20 12.13 7.66
C ARG A 133 -4.37 12.24 6.68
N SER A 134 -4.88 11.10 6.19
CA SER A 134 -6.15 11.10 5.48
C SER A 134 -7.32 11.40 6.43
N ASP A 135 -8.29 12.19 5.96
CA ASP A 135 -9.55 12.44 6.68
C ASP A 135 -10.49 11.23 6.64
N MET A 136 -10.19 10.21 5.82
CA MET A 136 -11.00 9.01 5.66
C MET A 136 -10.50 7.88 6.56
N SER A 137 -11.43 7.28 7.31
CA SER A 137 -11.14 6.10 8.13
C SER A 137 -10.87 4.87 7.29
N VAL A 138 -9.92 4.03 7.73
CA VAL A 138 -9.68 2.70 7.15
C VAL A 138 -10.95 1.85 7.28
N PRO A 139 -11.54 1.36 6.17
CA PRO A 139 -12.78 0.60 6.21
C PRO A 139 -12.61 -0.79 6.86
N GLU A 140 -13.73 -1.47 7.11
CA GLU A 140 -13.75 -2.84 7.62
C GLU A 140 -13.55 -3.89 6.52
N SER A 141 -13.88 -3.53 5.27
CA SER A 141 -13.69 -4.34 4.07
C SER A 141 -13.11 -3.48 2.97
N PHE A 142 -12.16 -4.04 2.21
CA PHE A 142 -11.49 -3.35 1.12
C PHE A 142 -12.12 -3.70 -0.23
N GLU A 143 -13.12 -4.59 -0.23
CA GLU A 143 -13.87 -4.96 -1.42
C GLU A 143 -14.62 -3.74 -2.00
N TYR A 144 -14.51 -3.57 -3.31
CA TYR A 144 -15.26 -2.58 -4.06
C TYR A 144 -15.80 -3.18 -5.35
N ALA A 145 -16.87 -2.58 -5.86
CA ALA A 145 -17.49 -3.01 -7.10
C ALA A 145 -17.91 -1.78 -7.89
N PHE A 146 -17.72 -1.82 -9.20
CA PHE A 146 -18.14 -0.76 -10.08
C PHE A 146 -18.70 -1.31 -11.38
N SER A 147 -19.53 -0.50 -12.04
CA SER A 147 -20.08 -0.79 -13.35
C SER A 147 -19.45 0.15 -14.36
N VAL A 148 -18.83 -0.40 -15.39
CA VAL A 148 -18.40 0.33 -16.61
C VAL A 148 -19.21 -0.21 -17.79
N MET A 149 -19.63 0.67 -18.68
CA MET A 149 -20.39 0.28 -19.89
C MET A 149 -19.73 0.83 -21.14
N GLY A 150 -19.65 0.00 -22.18
CA GLY A 150 -19.21 0.42 -23.50
C GLY A 150 -20.39 0.86 -24.37
N GLY A 151 -20.36 2.09 -24.87
CA GLY A 151 -21.42 2.64 -25.74
C GLY A 151 -21.98 3.97 -25.23
N ASN A 152 -23.15 4.38 -25.73
CA ASN A 152 -23.81 5.64 -25.35
C ASN A 152 -24.86 5.49 -24.24
N ASP A 153 -25.07 4.28 -23.71
CA ASP A 153 -26.28 3.93 -22.96
C ASP A 153 -26.11 4.00 -21.41
N GLY A 154 -25.22 4.86 -20.91
CA GLY A 154 -25.06 5.06 -19.45
C GLY A 154 -24.54 3.82 -18.70
N CYS A 155 -24.78 3.75 -17.38
CA CYS A 155 -24.24 2.71 -16.49
C CYS A 155 -25.19 1.51 -16.29
N ASP A 156 -26.08 1.23 -17.24
CA ASP A 156 -27.07 0.14 -17.16
C ASP A 156 -26.47 -1.26 -17.43
N GLY A 157 -25.17 -1.43 -17.16
CA GLY A 157 -24.42 -2.66 -17.39
C GLY A 157 -24.48 -3.63 -16.23
N ALA A 158 -24.03 -4.87 -16.49
CA ALA A 158 -23.74 -5.79 -15.42
C ALA A 158 -22.57 -5.24 -14.58
N PRO A 159 -22.69 -5.24 -13.26
CA PRO A 159 -21.61 -4.79 -12.39
C PRO A 159 -20.39 -5.68 -12.56
N PHE A 160 -19.23 -5.04 -12.70
CA PHE A 160 -17.95 -5.72 -12.56
C PHE A 160 -17.58 -5.65 -11.08
N THR A 161 -17.82 -6.74 -10.38
CA THR A 161 -17.13 -6.94 -9.11
C THR A 161 -15.68 -7.25 -9.46
N LEU A 162 -14.80 -6.26 -9.29
CA LEU A 162 -13.39 -6.57 -9.11
C LEU A 162 -13.26 -7.19 -7.73
N ASP A 163 -13.53 -8.51 -7.67
CA ASP A 163 -12.81 -9.36 -6.75
C ASP A 163 -11.33 -9.03 -6.97
N GLU A 164 -10.58 -8.67 -5.91
CA GLU A 164 -9.23 -8.07 -5.89
C GLU A 164 -8.17 -8.93 -6.64
N LEU A 165 -8.39 -9.12 -7.92
CA LEU A 165 -7.64 -9.97 -8.80
C LEU A 165 -6.61 -9.10 -9.47
N LEU A 166 -5.41 -9.21 -8.91
CA LEU A 166 -4.14 -8.80 -9.49
C LEU A 166 -4.07 -7.29 -9.69
N MET A 167 -3.40 -6.65 -8.74
CA MET A 167 -2.85 -5.34 -9.00
C MET A 167 -2.00 -5.33 -10.30
N PRO A 168 -1.88 -4.14 -10.94
CA PRO A 168 -2.21 -2.87 -10.34
C PRO A 168 -3.70 -2.63 -10.37
N LEU A 169 -4.11 -1.75 -9.48
CA LEU A 169 -5.34 -1.00 -9.37
C LEU A 169 -5.82 -0.44 -10.72
N ALA A 170 -6.01 -1.28 -11.73
CA ALA A 170 -5.96 -0.90 -13.13
C ALA A 170 -6.77 -1.91 -13.94
N TYR A 171 -8.00 -1.54 -14.27
CA TYR A 171 -8.85 -2.36 -15.09
C TYR A 171 -8.90 -1.80 -16.50
N SER A 172 -8.48 -2.58 -17.50
CA SER A 172 -8.53 -2.19 -18.91
C SER A 172 -9.71 -2.83 -19.63
N PHE A 173 -10.39 -2.04 -20.45
CA PHE A 173 -11.53 -2.46 -21.27
C PHE A 173 -11.38 -1.98 -22.72
N THR A 174 -12.35 -2.29 -23.57
CA THR A 174 -12.33 -1.84 -24.97
C THR A 174 -12.53 -0.33 -25.05
N THR A 175 -13.70 0.15 -24.62
CA THR A 175 -14.01 1.56 -24.42
C THR A 175 -15.16 1.71 -23.43
N SER A 176 -15.21 2.79 -22.67
CA SER A 176 -16.35 3.15 -21.81
C SER A 176 -16.60 4.66 -21.82
N THR A 177 -17.87 5.07 -21.69
CA THR A 177 -18.27 6.48 -21.61
C THR A 177 -18.68 6.91 -20.20
N ALA A 178 -18.86 5.97 -19.28
CA ALA A 178 -19.34 6.26 -17.93
C ALA A 178 -19.03 5.11 -16.98
N ALA A 179 -18.97 5.43 -15.68
CA ALA A 179 -18.96 4.42 -14.64
C ALA A 179 -19.75 4.86 -13.40
N ARG A 180 -20.05 3.90 -12.54
CA ARG A 180 -20.57 4.13 -11.17
C ARG A 180 -20.01 3.10 -10.22
N PHE A 181 -19.89 3.47 -8.95
CA PHE A 181 -19.73 2.46 -7.91
C PHE A 181 -21.05 1.75 -7.63
N GLU A 182 -20.93 0.47 -7.28
CA GLU A 182 -22.00 -0.37 -6.74
C GLU A 182 -21.73 -0.65 -5.25
N LEU A 183 -20.44 -0.69 -4.89
CA LEU A 183 -19.93 -0.79 -3.52
C LEU A 183 -18.65 0.04 -3.44
N ASN A 184 -18.62 1.03 -2.55
CA ASN A 184 -17.45 1.88 -2.36
C ASN A 184 -17.20 2.18 -0.87
N PRO A 185 -16.34 1.40 -0.19
CA PRO A 185 -15.96 1.67 1.19
C PRO A 185 -14.91 2.79 1.36
N GLY A 186 -14.46 3.44 0.29
CA GLY A 186 -13.52 4.57 0.35
C GLY A 186 -12.46 4.62 -0.75
N TRP A 187 -12.76 4.07 -1.91
CA TRP A 187 -11.93 4.10 -3.11
C TRP A 187 -12.31 5.26 -4.03
N GLU A 188 -11.32 5.75 -4.77
CA GLU A 188 -11.49 6.63 -5.92
C GLU A 188 -11.15 5.88 -7.20
N LEU A 189 -11.93 6.05 -8.26
CA LEU A 189 -11.65 5.53 -9.59
C LEU A 189 -11.30 6.69 -10.52
N THR A 190 -10.10 6.64 -11.11
CA THR A 190 -9.69 7.56 -12.18
C THR A 190 -9.76 6.86 -13.52
N ALA A 191 -10.50 7.42 -14.47
CA ALA A 191 -10.66 6.91 -15.82
C ALA A 191 -9.63 7.53 -16.78
N TYR A 192 -9.02 6.70 -17.61
CA TYR A 192 -7.91 7.09 -18.49
C TYR A 192 -8.20 6.80 -19.97
N SER A 193 -7.65 7.62 -20.85
CA SER A 193 -7.79 7.48 -22.31
C SER A 193 -7.08 6.27 -22.90
N GLU A 194 -6.05 5.76 -22.24
CA GLU A 194 -5.30 4.58 -22.67
C GLU A 194 -5.47 3.41 -21.68
N ARG A 195 -4.84 2.28 -21.98
CA ARG A 195 -4.85 1.10 -21.11
C ARG A 195 -3.75 1.22 -20.06
N GLY A 196 -3.95 0.56 -18.92
CA GLY A 196 -2.94 0.53 -17.87
C GLY A 196 -2.72 1.87 -17.18
N CYS A 197 -3.79 2.65 -16.94
CA CYS A 197 -3.73 3.90 -16.18
C CYS A 197 -2.88 5.00 -16.81
N SER A 198 -2.79 5.05 -18.14
CA SER A 198 -1.98 6.04 -18.86
C SER A 198 -2.81 6.96 -19.76
N GLY A 199 -2.20 8.06 -20.18
CA GLY A 199 -2.84 9.05 -21.04
C GLY A 199 -3.65 10.10 -20.25
N ASP A 200 -4.64 10.68 -20.92
CA ASP A 200 -5.45 11.76 -20.34
C ASP A 200 -6.44 11.21 -19.31
N ILE A 201 -6.60 11.94 -18.21
CA ILE A 201 -7.65 11.69 -17.22
C ILE A 201 -8.98 12.18 -17.81
N LEU A 202 -9.94 11.27 -17.91
CA LEU A 202 -11.24 11.53 -18.53
C LEU A 202 -12.37 11.74 -17.53
N GLY A 203 -12.17 11.29 -16.29
CA GLY A 203 -13.10 11.46 -15.19
C GLY A 203 -12.56 10.82 -13.92
N VAL A 204 -13.08 11.28 -12.79
CA VAL A 204 -12.80 10.75 -11.46
C VAL A 204 -14.13 10.47 -10.79
N ILE A 205 -14.22 9.35 -10.08
CA ILE A 205 -15.42 8.92 -9.36
C ILE A 205 -14.96 8.54 -7.96
N GLY A 206 -15.57 9.11 -6.93
CA GLY A 206 -15.24 8.83 -5.54
C GLY A 206 -16.46 8.45 -4.70
N PRO A 207 -16.28 8.31 -3.37
CA PRO A 207 -17.37 7.98 -2.46
C PRO A 207 -18.48 9.03 -2.43
N ALA A 208 -18.13 10.30 -2.66
CA ALA A 208 -19.09 11.41 -2.68
C ALA A 208 -20.11 11.31 -3.83
N ASP A 209 -19.77 10.59 -4.90
CA ASP A 209 -20.64 10.39 -6.06
C ASP A 209 -21.70 9.31 -5.81
N GLY A 210 -21.53 8.50 -4.76
CA GLY A 210 -22.44 7.41 -4.41
C GLY A 210 -22.65 6.44 -5.58
N ASN A 211 -23.92 6.10 -5.85
CA ASN A 211 -24.29 5.19 -6.94
C ASN A 211 -24.67 5.95 -8.23
N ASN A 212 -24.28 7.23 -8.35
CA ASN A 212 -24.58 8.01 -9.54
C ASN A 212 -23.73 7.53 -10.72
N CYS A 213 -24.36 7.43 -11.89
CA CYS A 213 -23.65 7.18 -13.13
C CYS A 213 -22.97 8.45 -13.61
N LEU A 214 -21.64 8.45 -13.60
CA LEU A 214 -20.84 9.59 -14.04
C LEU A 214 -20.29 9.35 -15.43
N ALA A 215 -20.62 10.27 -16.34
CA ALA A 215 -20.09 10.30 -17.69
C ALA A 215 -18.66 10.82 -17.71
N PHE A 216 -17.81 10.20 -18.50
CA PHE A 216 -16.47 10.64 -18.80
C PHE A 216 -16.46 11.67 -19.92
N SER A 217 -15.44 12.51 -19.96
CA SER A 217 -15.26 13.54 -21.00
C SER A 217 -14.98 12.96 -22.40
N ALA A 218 -14.50 11.71 -22.48
CA ALA A 218 -14.28 10.97 -23.71
C ALA A 218 -14.37 9.44 -23.45
N LEU A 219 -14.09 8.64 -24.49
CA LEU A 219 -14.03 7.18 -24.37
C LEU A 219 -12.80 6.75 -23.56
N ALA A 220 -13.01 6.31 -22.33
CA ALA A 220 -11.99 5.69 -21.48
C ALA A 220 -11.61 4.31 -21.99
N ARG A 221 -10.40 3.87 -21.68
CA ARG A 221 -9.86 2.52 -21.98
C ARG A 221 -9.35 1.80 -20.75
N SER A 222 -9.16 2.51 -19.64
CA SER A 222 -8.95 1.91 -18.33
C SER A 222 -9.53 2.77 -17.22
N VAL A 223 -9.72 2.15 -16.05
CA VAL A 223 -9.97 2.85 -14.78
C VAL A 223 -9.01 2.34 -13.73
N CYS A 224 -8.66 3.20 -12.79
CA CYS A 224 -7.67 2.89 -11.77
C CYS A 224 -8.16 3.27 -10.39
N ALA A 225 -8.07 2.33 -9.46
CA ALA A 225 -8.64 2.46 -8.13
C ALA A 225 -7.58 2.93 -7.13
N GLU A 226 -7.83 3.96 -6.34
CA GLU A 226 -6.89 4.38 -5.30
C GLU A 226 -7.63 4.44 -3.96
N PRO A 227 -7.07 3.89 -2.88
CA PRO A 227 -7.71 3.98 -1.58
C PRO A 227 -7.52 5.39 -1.03
N LEU A 228 -8.61 6.01 -0.61
CA LEU A 228 -8.56 7.36 -0.06
C LEU A 228 -8.22 7.38 1.43
N TRP A 229 -8.16 6.22 2.10
CA TRP A 229 -7.78 6.08 3.51
C TRP A 229 -6.28 5.87 3.72
N THR A 230 -5.50 5.74 2.65
CA THR A 230 -4.03 5.76 2.75
C THR A 230 -3.54 7.21 2.67
N SER A 231 -2.66 7.59 3.58
CA SER A 231 -1.93 8.85 3.51
C SER A 231 -0.97 8.88 2.31
N ILE A 232 -0.86 10.04 1.66
CA ILE A 232 -0.11 10.26 0.39
C ILE A 232 1.37 10.50 0.65
#